data_AF-A0A2Z6ZR50-F1
#
_entry.id   AF-A0A2Z6ZR50-F1
#
_cell.length_a   1.000
_cell.length_b   1.000
_cell.length_c   1.000
_cell.angle_alpha   90.00
_cell.angle_beta   90.00
_cell.angle_gamma   90.00
#
_symmetry.space_group_name_H-M   'P 1'
#
loop_
_entity.id
_entity.type
_entity.pdbx_description
1 polymer ?
#
loop_
_entity_poly.entity_id
_entity_poly.type
_entity_poly.pdbx_seq_one_letter_code
_entity_poly.pdbx_strand_id
1 'polypeptide(L)' 'MLKPYHPDDHDESRGYSHRAPPVVTTSFDKEVEEVLSKRVVRRRGVQPSTQYLIK' A
#
# COMPACT_ATOMS: atom_id res chain seq x y z
N MET A 1 -37.69 -8.83 0.64
CA MET A 1 -37.03 -9.28 1.90
C MET A 1 -35.65 -9.79 1.54
N LEU A 2 -34.58 -9.22 2.10
CA LEU A 2 -33.22 -9.73 1.89
C LEU A 2 -33.04 -11.01 2.73
N LYS A 3 -32.42 -12.06 2.18
CA LYS A 3 -32.12 -13.25 2.98
C LYS A 3 -31.03 -12.94 4.02
N PRO A 4 -31.05 -13.62 5.18
CA PRO A 4 -29.97 -13.53 6.16
C PRO A 4 -28.64 -13.94 5.53
N TYR A 5 -27.57 -13.27 5.96
CA TYR A 5 -26.22 -13.66 5.59
C TYR A 5 -25.94 -15.10 6.03
N HIS A 6 -25.51 -15.96 5.10
CA HIS A 6 -25.05 -17.32 5.37
C HIS A 6 -23.52 -17.36 5.20
N PRO A 7 -22.75 -17.37 6.30
CA PRO A 7 -21.32 -17.60 6.23
C PRO A 7 -21.08 -18.97 5.61
N ASP A 8 -20.11 -19.04 4.69
CA ASP A 8 -19.64 -20.30 4.13
C ASP A 8 -18.24 -20.50 4.69
N ASP A 9 -18.13 -21.39 5.66
CA ASP A 9 -16.90 -21.63 6.41
C ASP A 9 -15.88 -22.45 5.61
N HIS A 10 -16.24 -22.94 4.42
CA HIS A 10 -15.37 -23.72 3.55
C HIS A 10 -14.61 -22.89 2.51
N ASP A 11 -14.98 -21.63 2.31
CA ASP A 11 -14.33 -20.73 1.36
C ASP A 11 -13.40 -19.73 2.07
N GLU A 12 -12.15 -20.14 2.26
CA GLU A 12 -11.09 -19.32 2.84
C GLU A 12 -10.77 -18.06 2.00
N SER A 13 -11.15 -18.05 0.72
CA SER A 13 -10.89 -16.93 -0.20
C SER A 13 -11.94 -15.82 -0.12
N ARG A 14 -13.09 -16.08 0.53
CA ARG A 14 -14.26 -15.18 0.54
C ARG A 14 -14.02 -13.84 1.24
N GLY A 15 -13.03 -13.76 2.12
CA GLY A 15 -12.57 -12.51 2.77
C GLY A 15 -11.34 -11.88 2.12
N TYR A 16 -10.76 -12.55 1.13
CA TYR A 16 -9.53 -12.10 0.48
C TYR A 16 -9.86 -11.08 -0.62
N SER A 17 -9.29 -9.88 -0.50
CA SER A 17 -9.37 -8.91 -1.59
C SER A 17 -8.34 -9.29 -2.66
N HIS A 18 -8.80 -9.73 -3.83
CA HIS A 18 -7.94 -9.89 -5.02
C HIS A 18 -7.47 -8.56 -5.62
N ARG A 19 -7.92 -7.44 -5.05
CA ARG A 19 -7.55 -6.12 -5.55
C ARG A 19 -6.08 -5.86 -5.22
N ALA A 20 -5.29 -5.63 -6.25
CA ALA A 20 -3.92 -5.16 -6.09
C ALA A 20 -3.92 -3.87 -5.23
N PRO A 21 -2.94 -3.71 -4.31
CA PRO A 21 -2.79 -2.46 -3.60
C PRO A 21 -2.71 -1.30 -4.60
N PRO A 22 -3.36 -0.14 -4.34
CA PRO A 22 -3.32 1.00 -5.24
C PRO A 22 -1.94 1.69 -5.28
N VAL A 23 -0.92 1.11 -4.64
CA VAL A 23 0.40 1.69 -4.46
C VAL A 23 1.36 1.11 -5.48
N VAL A 24 1.86 1.96 -6.37
CA VAL A 24 2.98 1.63 -7.26
C VAL A 24 4.27 1.84 -6.49
N THR A 25 5.09 0.79 -6.38
CA THR A 25 6.45 0.88 -5.85
C THR A 25 7.42 1.15 -6.97
N THR A 26 8.24 2.20 -6.85
CA THR A 26 9.32 2.48 -7.80
C THR A 26 10.62 1.88 -7.28
N SER A 27 11.26 1.02 -8.07
CA SER A 27 12.66 0.63 -7.89
C SER A 27 13.55 1.56 -8.74
N PHE A 28 14.76 1.80 -8.27
CA PHE A 28 15.78 2.54 -9.02
C PHE A 28 16.96 1.61 -9.27
N ASP A 29 17.55 1.68 -10.46
CA ASP A 29 18.71 0.85 -10.81
C ASP A 29 20.02 1.38 -10.18
N LYS A 30 19.98 2.62 -9.66
CA LYS A 30 21.13 3.26 -9.03
C LYS A 30 21.20 2.96 -7.53
N GLU A 31 22.40 2.69 -7.06
CA GLU A 31 22.69 2.60 -5.63
C GLU A 31 22.65 4.00 -4.99
N VAL A 32 22.27 4.05 -3.72
CA VAL A 32 22.20 5.29 -2.94
C VAL A 32 23.56 5.51 -2.27
N GLU A 33 24.30 6.55 -2.68
CA GLU A 33 25.59 6.91 -2.06
C GLU A 33 25.38 7.43 -0.64
N GLU A 34 24.59 8.49 -0.48
CA GLU A 34 24.35 9.14 0.81
C GLU A 34 22.95 9.77 0.87
N VAL A 35 22.25 9.60 2.01
CA VAL A 35 20.97 10.25 2.27
C VAL A 35 21.20 11.51 3.11
N LEU A 36 21.09 12.67 2.47
CA LEU A 36 21.31 13.97 3.10
C LEU A 36 20.16 14.39 4.01
N SER A 37 18.92 14.00 3.67
CA SER A 37 17.76 14.28 4.50
C SER A 37 16.60 13.33 4.24
N LYS A 38 15.71 13.21 5.23
CA LYS A 38 14.50 12.40 5.18
C LYS A 38 13.32 13.21 5.67
N ARG A 39 12.19 13.14 4.97
CA ARG A 39 10.94 13.76 5.41
C ARG A 39 9.73 12.87 5.10
N VAL A 40 8.75 12.89 6.00
CA VAL A 40 7.43 12.30 5.77
C VAL A 40 6.47 13.37 5.26
N VAL A 41 5.84 13.11 4.11
CA VAL A 41 4.84 14.00 3.51
C VAL A 41 3.46 13.39 3.70
N ARG A 42 2.53 14.17 4.25
CA ARG A 42 1.14 13.78 4.46
C ARG A 42 0.22 14.67 3.62
N ARG A 43 -0.73 14.05 2.91
CA ARG A 43 -1.77 14.73 2.14
C ARG A 43 -3.11 14.11 2.50
N ARG A 44 -4.19 14.90 2.52
CA ARG A 44 -5.53 14.41 2.84
C ARG A 44 -5.97 13.38 1.79
N GLY A 45 -6.44 12.21 2.24
CA GLY A 45 -6.94 11.15 1.36
C GLY A 45 -5.86 10.32 0.64
N VAL A 46 -4.57 10.52 0.95
CA VAL A 46 -3.46 9.77 0.36
C VAL A 46 -2.60 9.16 1.47
N GLN A 47 -2.10 7.94 1.25
CA GLN A 47 -1.17 7.32 2.17
C GLN A 47 0.09 8.20 2.34
N PRO A 48 0.61 8.37 3.57
CA PRO A 48 1.85 9.11 3.80
C PRO A 48 3.00 8.53 2.96
N SER A 49 3.81 9.39 2.36
CA SER A 49 5.00 8.98 1.62
C SER A 49 6.26 9.48 2.32
N THR A 50 7.32 8.68 2.23
CA THR A 50 8.66 9.06 2.71
C THR A 50 9.47 9.56 1.52
N GLN A 51 10.03 10.76 1.65
CA GLN A 51 10.91 11.35 0.65
C GLN A 51 12.33 11.44 1.21
N TYR A 52 13.30 11.18 0.34
CA TYR A 52 14.72 11.21 0.64
C TYR A 52 15.41 12.24 -0.27
N LEU A 53 16.29 13.05 0.30
CA LEU A 53 17.26 13.82 -0.47
C LEU A 53 18.53 12.97 -0.55
N ILE A 54 18.92 12.62 -1.76
CA ILE A 54 20.08 11.77 -2.05
C ILE A 54 21.17 12.64 -2.67
N LYS A 55 22.43 12.37 -2.35
CA LYS A 55 23.62 13.01 -2.94
C LYS A 55 23.88 12.53 -4.36
#